data_AF-A0A956HU89-F1
#
_entry.id   AF-A0A956HU89-F1
#
_cell.length_a   1.000
_cell.length_b   1.000
_cell.length_c   1.000
_cell.angle_alpha   90.00
_cell.angle_beta   90.00
_cell.angle_gamma   90.00
#
_symmetry.space_group_name_H-M   'P 1'
#
loop_
_entity.id
_entity.type
_entity.pdbx_description
1 polymer ?
#
loop_
_entity_poly.entity_id
_entity_poly.type
_entity_poly.pdbx_seq_one_letter_code
_entity_poly.pdbx_strand_id
1 'polypeptide(L)'
;AAVIVSLALTIVGLFMVSFLIGLGTDVVRELMELSQLRPPELRGHTIVVNIDLSTQQLLHELLRYSQKLFPEGALSRRWVQQLLSNTKRGIAGARYLVVGRSPDPPDFLRQGELARIVYRQGQLDDETFLIRTDVAEAQRVVLFADLHAEDPDAETIQALLTITESLREADAKRRDLPLGGRRARLLIAEILDESNVPAAREAIIGAGVGGLPDKAKPTRAFVVPSERLIALYMACVTRRPGIGRLLEELLTSHGHELYTLFFSMEGLGYYQPNRPSLPDSPEEIMSELIRRARSLSSRQRVVPVAVLLASDNPEEVEVHINPETGSLGFEQEADVEAPQLAVEGTVIRESELELDAGTGVDETHEEVGPDESGLGDSARRLEASGVETMGAGQIPCLGFVAIAANFSRIRELADDLYDRPSAAVPSDQAGSPNLPQFCCAATTPLRRVLICG
;
A
#
# COMPACT_ATOMS: atom_id res chain seq x y z
N ALA A 1 17.46 74.32 -23.75
CA ALA A 1 16.41 73.47 -24.35
C ALA A 1 16.85 72.00 -24.43
N ALA A 2 17.89 71.65 -25.18
CA ALA A 2 18.32 70.25 -25.37
C ALA A 2 18.63 69.49 -24.06
N VAL A 3 19.28 70.12 -23.09
CA VAL A 3 19.60 69.50 -21.78
C VAL A 3 18.32 69.16 -20.99
N ILE A 4 17.33 70.05 -21.00
CA ILE A 4 16.04 69.87 -20.30
C ILE A 4 15.25 68.73 -20.97
N VAL A 5 15.26 68.67 -22.30
CA VAL A 5 14.61 67.59 -23.06
C VAL A 5 15.28 66.25 -22.79
N SER A 6 16.61 66.20 -22.79
CA SER A 6 17.37 64.97 -22.47
C SER A 6 17.08 64.47 -21.06
N LEU A 7 17.05 65.38 -20.07
CA LEU A 7 16.73 65.07 -18.68
C LEU A 7 15.29 64.56 -18.52
N ALA A 8 14.32 65.21 -19.16
CA ALA A 8 12.93 64.77 -19.13
C ALA A 8 12.76 63.38 -19.77
N LEU A 9 13.44 63.14 -20.89
CA LEU A 9 13.39 61.84 -21.59
C LEU A 9 14.02 60.72 -20.75
N THR A 10 15.09 61.00 -20.01
CA THR A 10 15.72 60.02 -19.11
C THR A 10 14.84 59.70 -17.92
N ILE A 11 14.19 60.70 -17.30
CA ILE A 11 13.25 60.47 -16.19
C ILE A 11 12.05 59.64 -16.66
N VAL A 12 11.44 60.01 -17.79
CA VAL A 12 10.31 59.27 -18.37
C VAL A 12 10.73 57.85 -18.77
N GLY A 13 11.90 57.69 -19.39
CA GLY A 13 12.44 56.38 -19.74
C GLY A 13 12.66 55.49 -18.52
N LEU A 14 13.24 56.03 -17.45
CA LEU A 14 13.48 55.30 -16.21
C LEU A 14 12.17 54.90 -15.53
N PHE A 15 11.18 55.80 -15.51
CA PHE A 15 9.83 55.50 -15.01
C PHE A 15 9.14 54.42 -15.83
N MET A 16 9.20 54.51 -17.16
CA MET A 16 8.55 53.54 -18.05
C MET A 16 9.17 52.15 -17.92
N VAL A 17 10.50 52.06 -17.81
CA VAL A 17 11.21 50.79 -17.58
C VAL A 17 10.87 50.22 -16.20
N SER A 18 10.86 51.04 -15.15
CA SER A 18 10.51 50.59 -13.80
C SER A 18 9.07 50.09 -13.71
N PHE A 19 8.14 50.80 -14.36
CA PHE A 19 6.73 50.41 -14.43
C PHE A 19 6.52 49.12 -15.23
N LEU A 20 7.22 48.97 -16.35
CA LEU A 20 7.13 47.77 -17.19
C LEU A 20 7.71 46.54 -16.49
N ILE A 21 8.79 46.71 -15.70
CA ILE A 21 9.33 45.66 -14.86
C ILE A 21 8.33 45.29 -13.76
N GLY A 22 7.73 46.27 -13.08
CA GLY A 22 6.73 46.03 -12.02
C GLY A 22 5.49 45.27 -12.52
N LEU A 23 4.89 45.73 -13.63
CA LEU A 23 3.77 45.01 -14.26
C LEU A 23 4.19 43.62 -14.75
N GLY A 24 5.42 43.50 -15.30
CA GLY A 24 5.94 42.21 -15.74
C GLY A 24 6.07 41.21 -14.60
N THR A 25 6.55 41.64 -13.43
CA THR A 25 6.68 40.77 -12.25
C THR A 25 5.33 40.38 -11.67
N ASP A 26 4.34 41.29 -11.65
CA ASP A 26 3.00 40.98 -11.13
C ASP A 26 2.26 40.01 -12.05
N VAL A 27 2.30 40.22 -13.37
CA VAL A 27 1.69 39.30 -14.35
C VAL A 27 2.34 37.93 -14.31
N VAL A 28 3.67 37.85 -14.17
CA VAL A 28 4.37 36.56 -14.03
C VAL A 28 3.96 35.86 -12.73
N ARG A 29 3.82 36.60 -11.63
CA ARG A 29 3.35 36.05 -10.36
C ARG A 29 1.94 35.50 -10.48
N GLU A 30 1.03 36.26 -11.07
CA GLU A 30 -0.36 35.84 -11.29
C GLU A 30 -0.46 34.64 -12.24
N LEU A 31 0.36 34.60 -13.30
CA LEU A 31 0.47 33.44 -14.18
C LEU A 31 1.05 32.21 -13.46
N MET A 32 2.04 32.40 -12.58
CA MET A 32 2.58 31.32 -11.77
C MET A 32 1.50 30.77 -10.82
N GLU A 33 0.77 31.65 -10.12
CA GLU A 33 -0.35 31.28 -9.25
C GLU A 33 -1.45 30.54 -10.03
N LEU A 34 -1.85 31.04 -11.21
CA LEU A 34 -2.83 30.37 -12.09
C LEU A 34 -2.33 29.02 -12.64
N SER A 35 -1.04 28.91 -12.94
CA SER A 35 -0.44 27.65 -13.41
C SER A 35 -0.43 26.57 -12.34
N GLN A 36 -0.36 26.95 -11.06
CA GLN A 36 -0.43 26.02 -9.93
C GLN A 36 -1.84 25.47 -9.71
N LEU A 37 -2.89 26.17 -10.17
CA LEU A 37 -4.28 25.71 -10.10
C LEU A 37 -4.62 24.64 -11.14
N ARG A 38 -3.78 24.47 -12.17
CA ARG A 38 -4.05 23.49 -13.24
C ARG A 38 -3.73 22.07 -12.77
N PRO A 39 -4.61 21.08 -13.05
CA PRO A 39 -4.28 19.69 -12.81
C PRO A 39 -3.00 19.31 -13.56
N PRO A 40 -2.15 18.43 -13.01
CA PRO A 40 -0.92 17.99 -13.65
C PRO A 40 -1.18 17.07 -14.86
N GLU A 41 -2.42 16.64 -15.09
CA GLU A 41 -2.85 15.74 -16.17
C GLU A 41 -2.04 14.43 -16.19
N LEU A 42 -1.66 13.95 -15.01
CA LEU A 42 -0.88 12.73 -14.83
C LEU A 42 -1.82 11.55 -14.59
N ARG A 43 -1.54 10.42 -15.24
CA ARG A 43 -2.31 9.19 -15.05
C ARG A 43 -1.49 8.14 -14.32
N GLY A 44 -2.08 7.56 -13.27
CA GLY A 44 -1.47 6.50 -12.49
C GLY A 44 -0.21 6.95 -11.73
N HIS A 45 -0.12 8.25 -11.41
CA HIS A 45 0.96 8.80 -10.58
C HIS A 45 0.79 8.41 -9.11
N THR A 46 1.88 8.60 -8.36
CA THR A 46 1.91 8.51 -6.91
C THR A 46 1.89 9.92 -6.33
N ILE A 47 0.94 10.20 -5.45
CA ILE A 47 0.83 11.45 -4.70
C ILE A 47 1.47 11.22 -3.33
N VAL A 48 2.33 12.13 -2.91
CA VAL A 48 2.93 12.15 -1.57
C VAL A 48 2.61 13.50 -0.94
N VAL A 49 1.96 13.49 0.21
CA VAL A 49 1.44 14.69 0.89
C VAL A 49 2.21 14.93 2.19
N ASN A 50 2.36 16.20 2.57
CA ASN A 50 3.04 16.66 3.78
C ASN A 50 4.51 16.23 3.83
N ILE A 51 5.23 16.51 2.75
CA ILE A 51 6.68 16.27 2.74
C ILE A 51 7.43 17.27 3.62
N ASP A 52 8.39 16.77 4.36
CA ASP A 52 9.36 17.56 5.12
C ASP A 52 10.80 17.09 4.81
N LEU A 53 11.81 17.81 5.31
CA LEU A 53 13.23 17.47 5.18
C LEU A 53 13.53 16.04 5.67
N SER A 54 12.84 15.60 6.72
CA SER A 54 12.91 14.23 7.26
C SER A 54 12.48 13.16 6.24
N THR A 55 11.53 13.49 5.36
CA THR A 55 11.01 12.58 4.33
C THR A 55 11.86 12.54 3.06
N GLN A 56 12.91 13.37 2.95
CA GLN A 56 13.82 13.40 1.79
C GLN A 56 14.42 12.02 1.52
N GLN A 57 14.88 11.32 2.57
CA GLN A 57 15.49 10.00 2.42
C GLN A 57 14.47 8.98 1.89
N LEU A 58 13.23 9.06 2.35
CA LEU A 58 12.15 8.20 1.88
C LEU A 58 11.83 8.42 0.40
N LEU A 59 11.83 9.67 -0.07
CA LEU A 59 11.66 9.97 -1.50
C LEU A 59 12.78 9.36 -2.36
N HIS A 60 14.03 9.39 -1.89
CA HIS A 60 15.13 8.73 -2.59
C HIS A 60 14.94 7.21 -2.64
N GLU A 61 14.53 6.59 -1.53
CA GLU A 61 14.25 5.16 -1.47
C GLU A 61 13.07 4.77 -2.37
N LEU A 62 12.00 5.57 -2.43
CA LEU A 62 10.86 5.35 -3.33
C LEU A 62 11.26 5.45 -4.81
N LEU A 63 12.09 6.43 -5.17
CA LEU A 63 12.61 6.54 -6.53
C LEU A 63 13.50 5.35 -6.87
N ARG A 64 14.39 4.95 -5.95
CA ARG A 64 15.28 3.80 -6.11
C ARG A 64 14.50 2.51 -6.29
N TYR A 65 13.47 2.28 -5.48
CA TYR A 65 12.54 1.17 -5.64
C TYR A 65 11.89 1.17 -7.03
N SER A 66 11.43 2.34 -7.50
CA SER A 66 10.82 2.47 -8.83
C SER A 66 11.78 2.10 -9.97
N GLN A 67 13.09 2.36 -9.78
CA GLN A 67 14.12 1.99 -10.74
C GLN A 67 14.36 0.47 -10.79
N LYS A 68 14.20 -0.23 -9.66
CA LYS A 68 14.31 -1.71 -9.61
C LYS A 68 13.18 -2.43 -10.33
N LEU A 69 12.05 -1.76 -10.55
CA LEU A 69 10.95 -2.30 -11.36
C LEU A 69 11.26 -2.32 -12.87
N PHE A 70 12.38 -1.72 -13.30
CA PHE A 70 12.87 -1.93 -14.67
C PHE A 70 13.59 -3.28 -14.75
N PRO A 71 13.26 -4.12 -15.74
CA PRO A 71 13.83 -5.46 -15.84
C PRO A 71 15.34 -5.40 -16.13
N GLU A 72 16.15 -5.77 -15.14
CA GLU A 72 17.58 -6.06 -15.32
C GLU A 72 17.74 -7.42 -16.02
N GLY A 73 18.27 -7.44 -17.24
CA GLY A 73 18.49 -8.68 -17.99
C GLY A 73 18.87 -8.48 -19.45
N ALA A 74 19.47 -9.51 -20.06
CA ALA A 74 19.88 -9.51 -21.46
C ALA A 74 18.69 -9.39 -22.42
N LEU A 75 18.91 -8.71 -23.55
CA LEU A 75 17.97 -8.41 -24.64
C LEU A 75 17.27 -9.68 -25.20
N SER A 76 16.23 -10.16 -24.53
CA SER A 76 15.35 -11.20 -25.05
C SER A 76 14.10 -10.57 -25.69
N ARG A 77 13.47 -11.26 -26.65
CA ARG A 77 12.21 -10.78 -27.25
C ARG A 77 11.09 -10.58 -26.22
N ARG A 78 11.09 -11.37 -25.14
CA ARG A 78 10.18 -11.20 -23.99
C ARG A 78 10.55 -9.97 -23.15
N TRP A 79 11.84 -9.68 -22.97
CA TRP A 79 12.32 -8.45 -22.35
C TRP A 79 11.89 -7.22 -23.15
N VAL A 80 11.98 -7.25 -24.49
CA VAL A 80 11.53 -6.14 -25.34
C VAL A 80 10.01 -5.97 -25.27
N GLN A 81 9.23 -7.05 -25.20
CA GLN A 81 7.77 -6.98 -25.01
C GLN A 81 7.37 -6.48 -23.61
N GLN A 82 8.08 -6.89 -22.56
CA GLN A 82 7.89 -6.38 -21.19
C GLN A 82 8.31 -4.92 -21.08
N LEU A 83 9.42 -4.54 -21.72
CA LEU A 83 9.85 -3.16 -21.82
C LEU A 83 8.83 -2.35 -22.61
N LEU A 84 8.34 -2.81 -23.77
CA LEU A 84 7.32 -2.12 -24.59
C LEU A 84 5.97 -1.96 -23.88
N SER A 85 5.52 -2.97 -23.13
CA SER A 85 4.30 -2.87 -22.31
C SER A 85 4.48 -1.96 -21.10
N ASN A 86 5.70 -1.84 -20.56
CA ASN A 86 6.04 -0.91 -19.48
C ASN A 86 6.38 0.51 -19.98
N THR A 87 6.91 0.66 -21.20
CA THR A 87 7.30 1.95 -21.81
C THR A 87 6.14 2.63 -22.53
N LYS A 88 5.15 1.88 -23.07
CA LYS A 88 3.83 2.44 -23.44
C LYS A 88 3.13 3.14 -22.27
N ARG A 89 3.60 2.93 -21.02
CA ARG A 89 3.11 3.54 -19.78
C ARG A 89 4.08 4.56 -19.14
N GLY A 90 5.18 4.97 -19.78
CA GLY A 90 6.26 5.61 -19.00
C GLY A 90 7.29 6.49 -19.69
N ILE A 91 7.08 6.97 -20.93
CA ILE A 91 8.08 7.82 -21.60
C ILE A 91 7.82 9.33 -21.50
N ALA A 92 6.69 9.81 -20.98
CA ALA A 92 6.45 11.26 -20.87
C ALA A 92 5.70 11.66 -19.60
N GLY A 93 6.41 11.85 -18.48
CA GLY A 93 5.84 12.52 -17.31
C GLY A 93 6.44 12.10 -15.98
N ALA A 94 6.46 13.03 -15.04
CA ALA A 94 6.72 12.76 -13.63
C ALA A 94 5.74 11.70 -13.12
N ARG A 95 6.26 10.62 -12.53
CA ARG A 95 5.41 9.58 -11.89
C ARG A 95 5.02 9.93 -10.47
N TYR A 96 5.66 10.95 -9.91
CA TYR A 96 5.51 11.36 -8.54
C TYR A 96 5.08 12.81 -8.51
N LEU A 97 4.01 13.04 -7.78
CA LEU A 97 3.52 14.35 -7.39
C LEU A 97 3.76 14.48 -5.89
N VAL A 98 4.36 15.58 -5.49
CA VAL A 98 4.61 15.90 -4.10
C VAL A 98 3.84 17.15 -3.74
N VAL A 99 3.13 17.10 -2.62
CA VAL A 99 2.35 18.22 -2.11
C VAL A 99 2.98 18.71 -0.81
N GLY A 100 3.27 20.01 -0.76
CA GLY A 100 3.81 20.65 0.43
C GLY A 100 3.07 21.94 0.77
N ARG A 101 3.33 22.46 1.96
CA ARG A 101 2.71 23.70 2.48
C ARG A 101 3.26 24.97 1.84
N SER A 102 4.56 24.97 1.50
CA SER A 102 5.27 26.13 0.97
C SER A 102 4.89 26.40 -0.49
N PRO A 103 4.76 27.67 -0.92
CA PRO A 103 4.60 28.01 -2.34
C PRO A 103 5.82 27.58 -3.16
N ASP A 104 7.01 27.67 -2.57
CA ASP A 104 8.26 27.26 -3.20
C ASP A 104 8.58 25.78 -2.87
N PRO A 105 9.02 24.99 -3.86
CA PRO A 105 9.47 23.62 -3.63
C PRO A 105 10.72 23.61 -2.76
N PRO A 106 10.85 22.66 -1.82
CA PRO A 106 12.06 22.46 -1.04
C PRO A 106 13.30 22.27 -1.92
N ASP A 107 14.45 22.78 -1.47
CA ASP A 107 15.69 22.81 -2.27
C ASP A 107 16.15 21.41 -2.73
N PHE A 108 15.90 20.37 -1.93
CA PHE A 108 16.27 19.00 -2.28
C PHE A 108 15.50 18.48 -3.51
N LEU A 109 14.29 18.98 -3.78
CA LEU A 109 13.55 18.61 -5.00
C LEU A 109 14.18 19.20 -6.26
N ARG A 110 15.03 20.22 -6.14
CA ARG A 110 15.74 20.82 -7.28
C ARG A 110 16.97 20.01 -7.69
N GLN A 111 17.34 18.98 -6.93
CA GLN A 111 18.60 18.26 -7.07
C GLN A 111 18.43 16.91 -7.77
N GLY A 112 19.38 16.59 -8.65
CA GLY A 112 19.60 15.25 -9.19
C GLY A 112 18.35 14.58 -9.76
N GLU A 113 18.03 13.38 -9.24
CA GLU A 113 16.92 12.55 -9.71
C GLU A 113 15.55 13.05 -9.26
N LEU A 114 15.49 13.83 -8.17
CA LEU A 114 14.26 14.40 -7.61
C LEU A 114 13.70 15.56 -8.43
N ALA A 115 14.52 16.19 -9.29
CA ALA A 115 14.09 17.28 -10.19
C ALA A 115 12.98 16.87 -11.17
N ARG A 116 12.71 15.57 -11.32
CA ARG A 116 11.63 15.03 -12.14
C ARG A 116 10.30 14.93 -11.40
N ILE A 117 10.28 15.16 -10.08
CA ILE A 117 9.07 15.13 -9.26
C ILE A 117 8.31 16.45 -9.46
N VAL A 118 7.00 16.36 -9.69
CA VAL A 118 6.17 17.57 -9.76
C VAL A 118 5.85 18.00 -8.33
N TYR A 119 6.13 19.26 -8.00
CA TYR A 119 5.73 19.85 -6.74
C TYR A 119 4.43 20.65 -6.91
N ARG A 120 3.54 20.57 -5.92
CA ARG A 120 2.36 21.43 -5.79
C ARG A 120 2.29 21.96 -4.37
N GLN A 121 1.93 23.24 -4.27
CA GLN A 121 1.46 23.77 -3.01
C GLN A 121 0.01 23.32 -2.82
N GLY A 122 -0.28 22.77 -1.65
CA GLY A 122 -1.63 22.40 -1.27
C GLY A 122 -1.72 22.19 0.23
N GLN A 123 -2.81 22.67 0.80
CA GLN A 123 -3.26 22.25 2.13
C GLN A 123 -4.40 21.25 1.94
N LEU A 124 -4.53 20.32 2.88
CA LEU A 124 -5.50 19.22 2.79
C LEU A 124 -6.95 19.68 3.01
N ASP A 125 -7.13 20.85 3.61
CA ASP A 125 -8.41 21.52 3.85
C ASP A 125 -8.89 22.35 2.63
N ASP A 126 -8.03 22.61 1.65
CA ASP A 126 -8.38 23.34 0.44
C ASP A 126 -9.24 22.45 -0.49
N GLU A 127 -10.47 22.88 -0.79
CA GLU A 127 -11.39 22.20 -1.71
C GLU A 127 -10.76 21.94 -3.10
N THR A 128 -9.79 22.77 -3.50
CA THR A 128 -9.10 22.62 -4.78
C THR A 128 -7.95 21.60 -4.74
N PHE A 129 -7.57 21.08 -3.57
CA PHE A 129 -6.52 20.07 -3.40
C PHE A 129 -6.72 18.88 -4.33
N LEU A 130 -7.94 18.32 -4.35
CA LEU A 130 -8.28 17.14 -5.14
C LEU A 130 -8.05 17.38 -6.65
N ILE A 131 -8.38 18.58 -7.11
CA ILE A 131 -8.25 18.99 -8.52
C ILE A 131 -6.78 19.25 -8.86
N ARG A 132 -6.06 20.01 -8.02
CA ARG A 132 -4.65 20.37 -8.25
C ARG A 132 -3.72 19.16 -8.23
N THR A 133 -4.13 18.09 -7.57
CA THR A 133 -3.32 16.87 -7.42
C THR A 133 -3.77 15.71 -8.29
N ASP A 134 -4.93 15.85 -8.94
CA ASP A 134 -5.55 14.83 -9.78
C ASP A 134 -5.68 13.47 -9.05
N VAL A 135 -6.20 13.53 -7.81
CA VAL A 135 -6.38 12.35 -6.93
C VAL A 135 -7.18 11.25 -7.64
N ALA A 136 -8.19 11.64 -8.40
CA ALA A 136 -9.04 10.74 -9.15
C ALA A 136 -8.25 9.89 -10.17
N GLU A 137 -7.15 10.39 -10.72
CA GLU A 137 -6.32 9.63 -11.66
C GLU A 137 -5.10 8.94 -11.02
N ALA A 138 -4.85 9.21 -9.73
CA ALA A 138 -3.74 8.63 -9.00
C ALA A 138 -3.85 7.10 -8.87
N GLN A 139 -2.70 6.43 -8.95
CA GLN A 139 -2.60 5.01 -8.60
C GLN A 139 -2.34 4.85 -7.11
N ARG A 140 -1.58 5.77 -6.51
CA ARG A 140 -1.17 5.69 -5.12
C ARG A 140 -1.24 7.06 -4.44
N VAL A 141 -1.68 7.09 -3.20
CA VAL A 141 -1.67 8.28 -2.35
C VAL A 141 -1.01 7.91 -1.03
N VAL A 142 0.00 8.68 -0.64
CA VAL A 142 0.72 8.52 0.63
C VAL A 142 0.55 9.83 1.40
N LEU A 143 -0.07 9.75 2.57
CA LEU A 143 -0.30 10.86 3.48
C LEU A 143 0.64 10.72 4.67
N PHE A 144 1.54 11.68 4.85
CA PHE A 144 2.32 11.80 6.08
C PHE A 144 1.59 12.71 7.07
N ALA A 145 1.74 12.39 8.35
CA ALA A 145 1.18 13.22 9.40
C ALA A 145 1.96 14.54 9.46
N ASP A 146 1.25 15.66 9.58
CA ASP A 146 1.90 16.95 9.57
C ASP A 146 2.36 17.36 10.96
N LEU A 147 3.65 17.17 11.25
CA LEU A 147 4.24 17.44 12.57
C LEU A 147 4.18 18.92 12.98
N HIS A 148 3.82 19.83 12.07
CA HIS A 148 3.66 21.25 12.35
C HIS A 148 2.20 21.68 12.56
N ALA A 149 1.24 20.77 12.42
CA ALA A 149 -0.15 21.00 12.79
C ALA A 149 -0.33 21.03 14.31
N GLU A 150 -1.42 21.64 14.77
CA GLU A 150 -1.82 21.58 16.19
C GLU A 150 -2.26 20.17 16.58
N ASP A 151 -2.99 19.50 15.68
CA ASP A 151 -3.39 18.09 15.79
C ASP A 151 -3.12 17.35 14.47
N PRO A 152 -1.91 16.77 14.32
CA PRO A 152 -1.48 16.10 13.08
C PRO A 152 -2.38 14.93 12.65
N ASP A 153 -2.88 14.17 13.62
CA ASP A 153 -3.70 12.99 13.35
C ASP A 153 -5.11 13.39 12.94
N ALA A 154 -5.71 14.39 13.60
CA ALA A 154 -7.02 14.90 13.21
C ALA A 154 -7.01 15.45 11.77
N GLU A 155 -6.00 16.25 11.41
CA GLU A 155 -5.83 16.74 10.03
C GLU A 155 -5.66 15.58 9.03
N THR A 156 -4.88 14.56 9.40
CA THR A 156 -4.65 13.40 8.52
C THR A 156 -5.92 12.57 8.33
N ILE A 157 -6.70 12.35 9.39
CA ILE A 157 -7.99 11.64 9.33
C ILE A 157 -9.00 12.43 8.49
N GLN A 158 -9.08 13.75 8.64
CA GLN A 158 -9.92 14.61 7.82
C GLN A 158 -9.54 14.51 6.33
N ALA A 159 -8.25 14.55 6.03
CA ALA A 159 -7.75 14.39 4.66
C ALA A 159 -8.07 13.00 4.10
N LEU A 160 -7.97 11.96 4.93
CA LEU A 160 -8.29 10.59 4.58
C LEU A 160 -9.77 10.45 4.15
N LEU A 161 -10.70 11.05 4.90
CA LEU A 161 -12.13 11.10 4.53
C LEU A 161 -12.34 11.76 3.15
N THR A 162 -11.74 12.93 2.94
CA THR A 162 -11.90 13.68 1.68
C THR A 162 -11.34 12.91 0.47
N ILE A 163 -10.17 12.28 0.65
CA ILE A 163 -9.50 11.53 -0.42
C ILE A 163 -10.23 10.21 -0.72
N THR A 164 -10.65 9.48 0.30
CA THR A 164 -11.40 8.22 0.12
C THR A 164 -12.71 8.47 -0.63
N GLU A 165 -13.43 9.55 -0.30
CA GLU A 165 -14.65 9.95 -1.01
C GLU A 165 -14.37 10.28 -2.49
N SER A 166 -13.34 11.08 -2.77
CA SER A 166 -12.94 11.41 -4.15
C SER A 166 -12.56 10.17 -4.96
N LEU A 167 -11.80 9.24 -4.36
CA LEU A 167 -11.42 7.99 -5.01
C LEU A 167 -12.64 7.11 -5.29
N ARG A 168 -13.60 7.06 -4.36
CA ARG A 168 -14.86 6.32 -4.49
C ARG A 168 -15.71 6.84 -5.64
N GLU A 169 -15.87 8.16 -5.77
CA GLU A 169 -16.57 8.77 -6.91
C GLU A 169 -15.89 8.45 -8.24
N ALA A 170 -14.55 8.54 -8.27
CA ALA A 170 -13.77 8.20 -9.46
C ALA A 170 -13.91 6.71 -9.83
N ASP A 171 -13.99 5.84 -8.83
CA ASP A 171 -14.17 4.40 -9.00
C ASP A 171 -15.57 4.06 -9.52
N ALA A 172 -16.61 4.74 -9.01
CA ALA A 172 -17.98 4.63 -9.52
C ALA A 172 -18.06 5.02 -11.01
N LYS A 173 -17.49 6.16 -11.39
CA LYS A 173 -17.40 6.61 -12.80
C LYS A 173 -16.63 5.64 -13.67
N ARG A 174 -15.65 4.94 -13.10
CA ARG A 174 -14.84 3.99 -13.85
C ARG A 174 -15.61 2.73 -14.16
N ARG A 175 -16.57 2.27 -13.33
CA ARG A 175 -17.21 0.93 -13.40
C ARG A 175 -17.64 0.49 -14.80
N ASP A 176 -18.11 1.41 -15.62
CA ASP A 176 -18.62 1.14 -16.98
C ASP A 176 -17.55 0.73 -18.01
N LEU A 177 -16.26 0.88 -17.68
CA LEU A 177 -15.16 0.43 -18.53
C LEU A 177 -14.92 -1.11 -18.41
N PRO A 178 -14.44 -1.79 -19.46
CA PRO A 178 -14.17 -3.22 -19.41
C PRO A 178 -13.11 -3.58 -18.34
N LEU A 179 -13.35 -4.66 -17.60
CA LEU A 179 -12.57 -5.08 -16.41
C LEU A 179 -11.08 -5.37 -16.67
N GLY A 180 -10.70 -5.69 -17.91
CA GLY A 180 -9.35 -6.11 -18.28
C GLY A 180 -8.30 -4.99 -18.23
N GLY A 181 -7.89 -4.58 -17.02
CA GLY A 181 -6.77 -3.64 -16.85
C GLY A 181 -6.83 -2.73 -15.63
N ARG A 182 -7.85 -2.82 -14.77
CA ARG A 182 -7.91 -1.99 -13.56
C ARG A 182 -6.93 -2.50 -12.51
N ARG A 183 -5.86 -1.75 -12.27
CA ARG A 183 -5.00 -1.97 -11.11
C ARG A 183 -5.70 -1.40 -9.88
N ALA A 184 -5.63 -2.13 -8.77
CA ALA A 184 -6.05 -1.60 -7.48
C ALA A 184 -5.22 -0.35 -7.14
N ARG A 185 -5.89 0.71 -6.69
CA ARG A 185 -5.27 1.90 -6.10
C ARG A 185 -4.83 1.60 -4.67
N LEU A 186 -3.87 2.37 -4.20
CA LEU A 186 -3.29 2.24 -2.87
C LEU A 186 -3.32 3.57 -2.13
N LEU A 187 -3.87 3.59 -0.93
CA LEU A 187 -3.87 4.72 -0.02
C LEU A 187 -3.10 4.30 1.24
N ILE A 188 -2.13 5.11 1.64
CA ILE A 188 -1.35 4.89 2.85
C ILE A 188 -1.44 6.18 3.66
N ALA A 189 -1.81 6.08 4.93
CA ALA A 189 -1.84 7.21 5.84
C ALA A 189 -1.01 6.89 7.08
N GLU A 190 -0.09 7.79 7.39
CA GLU A 190 0.60 7.81 8.67
C GLU A 190 -0.32 8.39 9.74
N ILE A 191 -0.39 7.72 10.88
CA ILE A 191 -1.02 8.20 12.10
C ILE A 191 0.04 8.09 13.18
N LEU A 192 0.25 9.16 13.94
CA LEU A 192 1.26 9.21 14.99
C LEU A 192 0.78 8.37 16.19
N ASP A 193 -0.37 8.73 16.76
CA ASP A 193 -0.90 8.10 17.96
C ASP A 193 -1.72 6.84 17.62
N GLU A 194 -1.37 5.72 18.25
CA GLU A 194 -2.10 4.48 18.11
C GLU A 194 -3.57 4.60 18.52
N SER A 195 -3.92 5.48 19.46
CA SER A 195 -5.32 5.69 19.87
C SER A 195 -6.21 6.23 18.75
N ASN A 196 -5.61 6.88 17.74
CA ASN A 196 -6.31 7.48 16.60
C ASN A 196 -6.48 6.52 15.42
N VAL A 197 -5.82 5.35 15.46
CA VAL A 197 -5.92 4.33 14.40
C VAL A 197 -7.35 3.85 14.15
N PRO A 198 -8.21 3.58 15.17
CA PRO A 198 -9.60 3.21 14.93
C PRO A 198 -10.36 4.27 14.14
N ALA A 199 -10.19 5.56 14.49
CA ALA A 199 -10.83 6.66 13.77
C ALA A 199 -10.34 6.77 12.31
N ALA A 200 -9.04 6.57 12.07
CA ALA A 200 -8.50 6.52 10.71
C ALA A 200 -9.03 5.32 9.90
N ARG A 201 -9.22 4.16 10.54
CA ARG A 201 -9.83 2.98 9.89
C ARG A 201 -11.30 3.22 9.59
N GLU A 202 -12.06 3.82 10.51
CA GLU A 202 -13.43 4.22 10.27
C GLU A 202 -13.52 5.28 9.17
N ALA A 203 -12.56 6.18 9.02
CA ALA A 203 -12.53 7.11 7.88
C ALA A 203 -12.38 6.38 6.53
N ILE A 204 -11.68 5.26 6.50
CA ILE A 204 -11.54 4.40 5.31
C ILE A 204 -12.83 3.60 5.07
N ILE A 205 -13.43 3.05 6.12
CA ILE A 205 -14.57 2.10 6.06
C ILE A 205 -15.91 2.85 5.97
N GLY A 206 -16.13 3.84 6.83
CA GLY A 206 -17.35 4.62 7.05
C GLY A 206 -17.77 5.50 5.88
N ALA A 207 -16.89 5.76 4.91
CA ALA A 207 -17.27 6.23 3.58
C ALA A 207 -18.09 5.18 2.79
N GLY A 208 -18.34 3.99 3.35
CA GLY A 208 -19.00 2.83 2.75
C GLY A 208 -20.33 2.43 3.39
N VAL A 209 -21.16 3.36 3.87
CA VAL A 209 -22.57 3.05 4.18
C VAL A 209 -23.31 2.72 2.87
N GLY A 210 -23.27 1.45 2.48
CA GLY A 210 -23.89 0.92 1.27
C GLY A 210 -23.30 -0.43 0.88
N GLY A 211 -23.91 -1.51 1.36
CA GLY A 211 -23.43 -2.89 1.26
C GLY A 211 -23.42 -3.48 -0.15
N LEU A 212 -22.44 -3.07 -0.97
CA LEU A 212 -22.06 -3.85 -2.14
C LEU A 212 -21.05 -4.93 -1.76
N PRO A 213 -21.19 -6.15 -2.30
CA PRO A 213 -20.26 -7.25 -2.03
C PRO A 213 -18.84 -6.92 -2.49
N ASP A 214 -17.89 -7.24 -1.62
CA ASP A 214 -16.54 -6.71 -1.54
C ASP A 214 -15.56 -7.17 -2.64
N LYS A 215 -16.01 -7.96 -3.61
CA LYS A 215 -15.14 -8.54 -4.67
C LYS A 215 -14.60 -7.52 -5.68
N ALA A 216 -14.90 -6.22 -5.51
CA ALA A 216 -14.46 -5.19 -6.43
C ALA A 216 -14.16 -3.84 -5.76
N LYS A 217 -13.72 -3.78 -4.49
CA LYS A 217 -13.13 -2.52 -3.95
C LYS A 217 -11.84 -2.24 -4.72
N PRO A 218 -11.81 -1.23 -5.62
CA PRO A 218 -10.67 -0.98 -6.47
C PRO A 218 -9.59 -0.13 -5.75
N THR A 219 -9.84 0.31 -4.52
CA THR A 219 -8.91 1.09 -3.70
C THR A 219 -8.62 0.33 -2.40
N ARG A 220 -7.34 0.09 -2.11
CA ARG A 220 -6.84 -0.49 -0.86
C ARG A 220 -6.26 0.61 0.00
N ALA A 221 -6.52 0.58 1.30
CA ALA A 221 -6.02 1.58 2.22
C ALA A 221 -5.29 0.94 3.42
N PHE A 222 -4.24 1.59 3.89
CA PHE A 222 -3.44 1.18 5.04
C PHE A 222 -3.22 2.36 5.98
N VAL A 223 -3.41 2.11 7.27
CA VAL A 223 -3.06 3.04 8.34
C VAL A 223 -1.76 2.55 8.98
N VAL A 224 -0.78 3.45 9.08
CA VAL A 224 0.57 3.17 9.58
C VAL A 224 0.76 3.92 10.90
N PRO A 225 0.66 3.24 12.07
CA PRO A 225 0.91 3.85 13.37
C PRO A 225 2.41 4.05 13.59
N SER A 226 2.95 5.22 13.24
CA SER A 226 4.41 5.40 13.16
C SER A 226 5.08 5.38 14.52
N GLU A 227 4.49 5.97 15.57
CA GLU A 227 5.07 5.92 16.92
C GLU A 227 5.17 4.49 17.45
N ARG A 228 4.12 3.68 17.27
CA ARG A 228 4.13 2.26 17.63
C ARG A 228 5.24 1.51 16.90
N LEU A 229 5.40 1.74 15.59
CA LEU A 229 6.44 1.10 14.79
C LEU A 229 7.84 1.51 15.24
N ILE A 230 8.07 2.79 15.57
CA ILE A 230 9.33 3.28 16.12
C ILE A 230 9.61 2.62 17.48
N ALA A 231 8.62 2.57 18.37
CA ALA A 231 8.75 1.93 19.67
C ALA A 231 9.09 0.44 19.55
N LEU A 232 8.43 -0.28 18.64
CA LEU A 232 8.70 -1.69 18.36
C LEU A 232 10.08 -1.90 17.74
N TYR A 233 10.50 -1.03 16.82
CA TYR A 233 11.84 -1.06 16.26
C TYR A 233 12.90 -0.91 17.38
N MET A 234 12.74 0.08 18.26
CA MET A 234 13.65 0.29 19.39
C MET A 234 13.66 -0.91 20.36
N ALA A 235 12.48 -1.48 20.65
CA ALA A 235 12.38 -2.69 21.46
C ALA A 235 13.11 -3.89 20.83
N CYS A 236 13.00 -4.06 19.51
CA CYS A 236 13.73 -5.09 18.77
C CYS A 236 15.24 -4.89 18.86
N VAL A 237 15.72 -3.68 18.57
CA VAL A 237 17.14 -3.33 18.57
C VAL A 237 17.78 -3.52 19.93
N THR A 238 17.08 -3.12 21.00
CA THR A 238 17.56 -3.28 22.38
C THR A 238 17.57 -4.74 22.83
N ARG A 239 16.60 -5.56 22.39
CA ARG A 239 16.52 -6.98 22.76
C ARG A 239 17.53 -7.86 22.04
N ARG A 240 17.84 -7.57 20.77
CA ARG A 240 18.75 -8.39 19.94
C ARG A 240 19.80 -7.50 19.26
N PRO A 241 21.00 -7.37 19.84
CA PRO A 241 22.10 -6.65 19.22
C PRO A 241 22.35 -7.14 17.78
N GLY A 242 22.48 -6.20 16.84
CA GLY A 242 22.70 -6.48 15.42
C GLY A 242 21.44 -6.57 14.56
N ILE A 243 20.24 -6.69 15.15
CA ILE A 243 18.98 -6.71 14.38
C ILE A 243 18.70 -5.37 13.68
N GLY A 244 19.22 -4.25 14.22
CA GLY A 244 19.02 -2.93 13.63
C GLY A 244 19.53 -2.84 12.18
N ARG A 245 20.69 -3.44 11.89
CA ARG A 245 21.24 -3.49 10.52
C ARG A 245 20.40 -4.35 9.59
N LEU A 246 19.87 -5.46 10.10
CA LEU A 246 18.98 -6.33 9.34
C LEU A 246 17.66 -5.62 9.02
N LEU A 247 17.05 -4.96 10.01
CA LEU A 247 15.81 -4.21 9.80
C LEU A 247 16.03 -3.02 8.88
N GLU A 248 17.16 -2.30 9.01
CA GLU A 248 17.54 -1.23 8.09
C GLU A 248 17.69 -1.76 6.66
N GLU A 249 18.37 -2.88 6.45
CA GLU A 249 18.48 -3.52 5.14
C GLU A 249 17.10 -3.92 4.58
N LEU A 250 16.27 -4.59 5.37
CA LEU A 250 14.95 -5.08 4.93
C LEU A 250 13.92 -3.97 4.69
N LEU A 251 14.03 -2.84 5.37
CA LEU A 251 13.12 -1.68 5.24
C LEU A 251 13.60 -0.66 4.22
N THR A 252 14.84 -0.78 3.73
CA THR A 252 15.38 0.06 2.65
C THR A 252 15.44 -0.72 1.34
N SER A 253 15.56 -0.01 0.22
CA SER A 253 15.72 -0.67 -1.08
C SER A 253 17.20 -1.03 -1.32
N HIS A 254 17.83 -1.72 -0.37
CA HIS A 254 19.24 -2.13 -0.47
C HIS A 254 19.46 -3.57 0.01
N GLY A 255 20.37 -4.30 -0.66
CA GLY A 255 20.70 -5.67 -0.26
C GLY A 255 19.54 -6.63 -0.46
N HIS A 256 19.13 -7.29 0.62
CA HIS A 256 17.99 -8.21 0.65
C HIS A 256 16.70 -7.47 0.98
N GLU A 257 15.64 -7.78 0.24
CA GLU A 257 14.33 -7.15 0.37
C GLU A 257 13.28 -8.19 0.74
N LEU A 258 12.23 -7.72 1.42
CA LEU A 258 11.06 -8.51 1.72
C LEU A 258 10.05 -8.40 0.57
N TYR A 259 9.69 -9.53 0.00
CA TYR A 259 8.74 -9.62 -1.10
C TYR A 259 7.52 -10.41 -0.69
N THR A 260 6.36 -9.88 -1.07
CA THR A 260 5.06 -10.54 -0.93
C THR A 260 4.63 -11.01 -2.31
N LEU A 261 4.34 -12.30 -2.46
CA LEU A 261 3.80 -12.87 -3.69
C LEU A 261 2.43 -13.47 -3.42
N PHE A 262 1.43 -13.05 -4.20
CA PHE A 262 0.09 -13.63 -4.18
C PHE A 262 -0.12 -14.53 -5.40
N PHE A 263 -0.76 -15.68 -5.22
CA PHE A 263 -1.02 -16.63 -6.31
C PHE A 263 -2.24 -16.25 -7.16
N SER A 264 -3.29 -15.72 -6.53
CA SER A 264 -4.59 -15.51 -7.21
C SER A 264 -5.23 -14.16 -6.92
N MET A 265 -4.46 -13.18 -6.43
CA MET A 265 -4.99 -11.86 -6.10
C MET A 265 -4.97 -10.94 -7.34
N GLU A 266 -6.12 -10.42 -7.74
CA GLU A 266 -6.22 -9.54 -8.90
C GLU A 266 -5.39 -8.27 -8.72
N GLY A 267 -4.67 -7.85 -9.76
CA GLY A 267 -3.85 -6.62 -9.76
C GLY A 267 -2.55 -6.67 -8.96
N LEU A 268 -2.32 -7.69 -8.13
CA LEU A 268 -1.14 -7.86 -7.27
C LEU A 268 -0.48 -9.24 -7.36
N GLY A 269 -1.17 -10.21 -7.95
CA GLY A 269 -0.74 -11.60 -8.02
C GLY A 269 0.18 -11.93 -9.17
N TYR A 270 1.01 -12.94 -8.93
CA TYR A 270 1.65 -13.71 -9.98
C TYR A 270 0.60 -14.64 -10.60
N TYR A 271 -0.09 -14.16 -11.65
CA TYR A 271 -1.18 -14.92 -12.24
C TYR A 271 -0.67 -16.11 -13.05
N GLN A 272 -0.94 -17.31 -12.54
CA GLN A 272 -0.97 -18.55 -13.31
C GLN A 272 -2.39 -19.11 -13.31
N PRO A 273 -2.83 -19.79 -14.40
CA PRO A 273 -4.21 -20.25 -14.55
C PRO A 273 -4.60 -21.33 -13.54
N ASN A 274 -3.64 -22.10 -13.04
CA ASN A 274 -3.86 -23.13 -12.02
C ASN A 274 -3.33 -22.62 -10.68
N ARG A 275 -3.81 -23.18 -9.57
CA ARG A 275 -3.21 -22.97 -8.24
C ARG A 275 -1.99 -23.89 -8.08
N PRO A 276 -0.95 -23.46 -7.33
CA PRO A 276 0.17 -24.34 -7.05
C PRO A 276 -0.32 -25.48 -6.15
N SER A 277 0.22 -26.68 -6.35
CA SER A 277 -0.10 -27.82 -5.49
C SER A 277 0.65 -27.66 -4.17
N LEU A 278 -0.03 -27.07 -3.20
CA LEU A 278 0.45 -26.85 -1.84
C LEU A 278 -0.35 -27.69 -0.85
N PRO A 279 0.25 -28.10 0.28
CA PRO A 279 -0.48 -28.68 1.41
C PRO A 279 -1.51 -27.71 2.00
N ASP A 280 -2.39 -28.22 2.86
CA ASP A 280 -3.46 -27.43 3.48
C ASP A 280 -3.01 -26.73 4.77
N SER A 281 -2.02 -27.29 5.49
CA SER A 281 -1.59 -26.73 6.77
C SER A 281 -0.48 -25.67 6.60
N PRO A 282 -0.51 -24.56 7.36
CA PRO A 282 0.52 -23.51 7.27
C PRO A 282 1.95 -24.04 7.46
N GLU A 283 2.11 -25.00 8.38
CA GLU A 283 3.38 -25.63 8.74
C GLU A 283 3.96 -26.46 7.58
N GLU A 284 3.12 -27.27 6.91
CA GLU A 284 3.53 -28.06 5.76
C GLU A 284 3.78 -27.18 4.53
N ILE A 285 2.97 -26.11 4.34
CA ILE A 285 3.21 -25.12 3.29
C ILE A 285 4.58 -24.46 3.50
N MET A 286 4.88 -24.00 4.72
CA MET A 286 6.17 -23.38 5.02
C MET A 286 7.33 -24.36 4.81
N SER A 287 7.18 -25.61 5.25
CA SER A 287 8.17 -26.67 5.04
C SER A 287 8.42 -26.91 3.55
N GLU A 288 7.36 -26.94 2.74
CA GLU A 288 7.46 -27.09 1.30
C GLU A 288 8.16 -25.90 0.62
N LEU A 289 7.83 -24.67 1.03
CA LEU A 289 8.48 -23.45 0.56
C LEU A 289 9.98 -23.46 0.87
N ILE A 290 10.36 -23.80 2.10
CA ILE A 290 11.76 -23.89 2.54
C ILE A 290 12.50 -24.96 1.73
N ARG A 291 11.90 -26.14 1.58
CA ARG A 291 12.47 -27.27 0.84
C ARG A 291 12.72 -26.91 -0.62
N ARG A 292 11.76 -26.26 -1.28
CA ARG A 292 11.90 -25.78 -2.67
C ARG A 292 12.94 -24.67 -2.78
N ALA A 293 12.89 -23.67 -1.91
CA ALA A 293 13.86 -22.57 -1.89
C ALA A 293 15.31 -23.08 -1.75
N ARG A 294 15.55 -24.11 -0.93
CA ARG A 294 16.87 -24.75 -0.78
C ARG A 294 17.32 -25.53 -2.01
N SER A 295 16.38 -26.10 -2.76
CA SER A 295 16.68 -26.90 -3.95
C SER A 295 16.96 -26.08 -5.22
N LEU A 296 16.75 -24.75 -5.17
CA LEU A 296 17.05 -23.87 -6.30
C LEU A 296 18.57 -23.82 -6.54
N SER A 297 18.98 -23.89 -7.82
CA SER A 297 20.38 -23.98 -8.25
C SER A 297 21.21 -22.70 -8.03
N SER A 298 20.56 -21.63 -7.60
CA SER A 298 21.11 -20.28 -7.49
C SER A 298 22.07 -20.14 -6.29
N ARG A 299 23.23 -19.50 -6.51
CA ARG A 299 24.14 -19.05 -5.42
C ARG A 299 23.49 -18.02 -4.49
N GLN A 300 22.43 -17.35 -4.94
CA GLN A 300 21.65 -16.39 -4.16
C GLN A 300 20.44 -17.09 -3.56
N ARG A 301 20.28 -16.95 -2.24
CA ARG A 301 19.25 -17.67 -1.47
C ARG A 301 17.93 -16.91 -1.46
N VAL A 302 16.83 -17.66 -1.50
CA VAL A 302 15.50 -17.18 -1.12
C VAL A 302 15.20 -17.72 0.27
N VAL A 303 14.72 -16.87 1.17
CA VAL A 303 14.37 -17.26 2.54
C VAL A 303 12.87 -17.01 2.74
N PRO A 304 12.03 -18.05 2.68
CA PRO A 304 10.63 -17.94 3.07
C PRO A 304 10.51 -17.47 4.53
N VAL A 305 9.59 -16.55 4.81
CA VAL A 305 9.39 -15.94 6.12
C VAL A 305 7.97 -16.15 6.63
N ALA A 306 6.97 -15.99 5.76
CA ALA A 306 5.58 -16.16 6.14
C ALA A 306 4.73 -16.78 5.04
N VAL A 307 3.62 -17.40 5.43
CA VAL A 307 2.55 -17.86 4.53
C VAL A 307 1.35 -16.94 4.70
N LEU A 308 0.68 -16.64 3.59
CA LEU A 308 -0.53 -15.82 3.56
C LEU A 308 -1.73 -16.73 3.33
N LEU A 309 -2.64 -16.80 4.28
CA LEU A 309 -3.85 -17.61 4.23
C LEU A 309 -5.07 -16.71 4.18
N ALA A 310 -6.15 -17.17 3.56
CA ALA A 310 -7.43 -16.48 3.69
C ALA A 310 -7.94 -16.59 5.13
N SER A 311 -8.52 -15.52 5.67
CA SER A 311 -9.26 -15.61 6.93
C SER A 311 -10.70 -16.08 6.65
N ASP A 312 -11.42 -16.45 7.72
CA ASP A 312 -12.88 -16.61 7.68
C ASP A 312 -13.57 -15.30 7.26
N ASN A 313 -12.95 -14.17 7.58
CA ASN A 313 -13.31 -12.89 7.01
C ASN A 313 -12.65 -12.73 5.62
N PRO A 314 -13.42 -12.68 4.51
CA PRO A 314 -12.86 -12.55 3.16
C PRO A 314 -12.08 -11.24 2.94
N GLU A 315 -12.24 -10.24 3.81
CA GLU A 315 -11.50 -8.99 3.76
C GLU A 315 -10.12 -9.09 4.45
N GLU A 316 -9.88 -10.14 5.23
CA GLU A 316 -8.67 -10.33 6.02
C GLU A 316 -7.76 -11.42 5.44
N VAL A 317 -6.46 -11.13 5.48
CA VAL A 317 -5.41 -12.08 5.14
C VAL A 317 -4.68 -12.43 6.43
N GLU A 318 -4.70 -13.69 6.80
CA GLU A 318 -3.95 -14.17 7.95
C GLU A 318 -2.49 -14.41 7.54
N VAL A 319 -1.56 -13.88 8.33
CA VAL A 319 -0.12 -13.99 8.08
C VAL A 319 0.51 -14.89 9.13
N HIS A 320 0.89 -16.09 8.72
CA HIS A 320 1.59 -17.04 9.57
C HIS A 320 3.10 -16.88 9.39
N ILE A 321 3.77 -16.23 10.36
CA ILE A 321 5.22 -16.02 10.34
C ILE A 321 5.91 -17.25 10.92
N ASN A 322 6.70 -17.93 10.08
CA ASN A 322 7.43 -19.16 10.44
C ASN A 322 6.60 -20.13 11.29
N PRO A 323 5.44 -20.63 10.78
CA PRO A 323 4.63 -21.59 11.52
C PRO A 323 5.48 -22.84 11.81
N GLU A 324 5.69 -23.15 13.09
CA GLU A 324 6.46 -24.30 13.52
C GLU A 324 5.65 -25.56 13.31
N THR A 325 6.25 -26.66 12.86
CA THR A 325 5.59 -27.96 12.87
C THR A 325 5.32 -28.37 14.31
N GLY A 326 4.05 -28.46 14.71
CA GLY A 326 3.62 -28.77 16.07
C GLY A 326 4.35 -29.99 16.65
N SER A 327 5.43 -29.73 17.39
CA SER A 327 6.24 -30.72 18.11
C SER A 327 6.72 -30.22 19.47
N LEU A 328 6.09 -29.15 19.96
CA LEU A 328 6.06 -28.84 21.39
C LEU A 328 4.65 -29.12 21.89
N GLY A 329 4.42 -30.40 22.21
CA GLY A 329 3.44 -30.72 23.23
C GLY A 329 3.84 -29.99 24.50
N PHE A 330 3.21 -28.84 24.76
CA PHE A 330 3.00 -28.47 26.14
C PHE A 330 2.06 -29.54 26.69
N GLU A 331 2.65 -30.55 27.35
CA GLU A 331 1.91 -31.26 28.38
C GLU A 331 1.25 -30.19 29.24
N GLN A 332 -0.07 -30.21 29.22
CA GLN A 332 -0.91 -29.45 30.10
C GLN A 332 -0.54 -29.91 31.51
N GLU A 333 0.42 -29.22 32.14
CA GLU A 333 0.68 -29.36 33.58
C GLU A 333 -0.61 -28.95 34.29
N ALA A 334 -1.38 -29.97 34.67
CA ALA A 334 -2.42 -29.88 35.65
C ALA A 334 -1.82 -29.43 36.98
N ASP A 335 -2.55 -28.54 37.65
CA ASP A 335 -2.47 -28.21 39.07
C ASP A 335 -1.15 -27.64 39.62
N VAL A 336 -0.99 -26.32 39.50
CA VAL A 336 -0.37 -25.54 40.58
C VAL A 336 -1.25 -24.31 40.87
N GLU A 337 -2.04 -24.41 41.93
CA GLU A 337 -2.73 -23.27 42.54
C GLU A 337 -1.71 -22.18 42.92
N ALA A 338 -1.93 -20.96 42.42
CA ALA A 338 -1.28 -19.75 42.90
C ALA A 338 -2.33 -18.65 43.14
N PRO A 339 -2.10 -17.76 44.12
CA PRO A 339 -3.15 -17.21 44.97
C PRO A 339 -3.92 -16.06 44.32
N GLN A 340 -5.21 -16.00 44.64
CA GLN A 340 -6.12 -14.91 44.33
C GLN A 340 -5.63 -13.60 44.95
N LEU A 341 -5.26 -12.64 44.09
CA LEU A 341 -5.23 -11.22 44.42
C LEU A 341 -6.26 -10.53 43.54
N ALA A 342 -7.40 -10.24 44.16
CA ALA A 342 -8.50 -9.49 43.59
C ALA A 342 -8.05 -8.07 43.20
N VAL A 343 -8.23 -7.73 41.93
CA VAL A 343 -8.38 -6.34 41.48
C VAL A 343 -9.60 -6.35 40.56
N GLU A 344 -10.65 -5.66 40.99
CA GLU A 344 -11.90 -5.47 40.26
C GLU A 344 -11.62 -4.83 38.90
N GLY A 345 -11.96 -5.55 37.83
CA GLY A 345 -11.96 -5.08 36.45
C GLY A 345 -13.34 -5.33 35.87
N THR A 346 -14.11 -4.25 35.75
CA THR A 346 -15.45 -4.17 35.18
C THR A 346 -15.49 -4.75 33.77
N VAL A 347 -16.28 -5.80 33.59
CA VAL A 347 -16.63 -6.37 32.28
C VAL A 347 -17.75 -5.51 31.69
N ILE A 348 -17.44 -4.72 30.65
CA ILE A 348 -18.49 -4.15 29.79
C ILE A 348 -18.79 -5.20 28.73
N ARG A 349 -19.90 -5.91 28.92
CA ARG A 349 -20.56 -6.70 27.89
C ARG A 349 -21.45 -5.75 27.10
N GLU A 350 -21.24 -5.68 25.79
CA GLU A 350 -22.22 -5.14 24.86
C GLU A 350 -23.45 -6.04 24.87
N SER A 351 -24.57 -5.52 25.36
CA SER A 351 -25.89 -6.12 25.20
C SER A 351 -26.91 -4.99 25.20
N GLU A 352 -27.68 -4.97 24.12
CA GLU A 352 -29.04 -4.42 24.01
C GLU A 352 -29.22 -2.91 24.17
N LEU A 353 -29.59 -2.28 23.05
CA LEU A 353 -30.58 -1.20 23.04
C LEU A 353 -31.38 -1.31 21.73
N GLU A 354 -32.42 -2.14 21.79
CA GLU A 354 -33.61 -1.94 20.96
C GLU A 354 -34.30 -0.67 21.45
N LEU A 355 -34.57 0.27 20.55
CA LEU A 355 -35.53 1.33 20.78
C LEU A 355 -36.42 1.48 19.54
N ASP A 356 -37.64 1.05 19.80
CA ASP A 356 -38.87 1.14 19.05
C ASP A 356 -39.23 2.60 18.72
N ALA A 357 -39.56 2.88 17.46
CA ALA A 357 -40.33 4.05 17.04
C ALA A 357 -40.97 3.76 15.68
N GLY A 358 -42.21 3.27 15.74
CA GLY A 358 -43.07 3.09 14.56
C GLY A 358 -43.65 4.39 14.01
N THR A 359 -43.94 4.34 12.71
CA THR A 359 -45.05 4.95 11.92
C THR A 359 -44.69 4.58 10.47
N GLY A 360 -45.44 3.81 9.68
CA GLY A 360 -46.88 3.86 9.41
C GLY A 360 -47.08 4.47 8.00
N VAL A 361 -48.00 3.89 7.22
CA VAL A 361 -48.45 4.26 5.85
C VAL A 361 -47.69 3.51 4.73
N ASP A 362 -48.20 2.39 4.21
CA ASP A 362 -49.32 2.19 3.26
C ASP A 362 -48.88 2.44 1.80
N GLU A 363 -48.78 1.37 1.00
CA GLU A 363 -49.16 1.39 -0.42
C GLU A 363 -49.22 -0.04 -1.00
N THR A 364 -50.41 -0.33 -1.50
CA THR A 364 -50.84 -1.53 -2.24
C THR A 364 -50.70 -1.34 -3.76
N HIS A 365 -50.70 -2.46 -4.50
CA HIS A 365 -50.91 -2.61 -5.96
C HIS A 365 -49.71 -2.17 -6.85
N GLU A 366 -49.36 -2.82 -7.96
CA GLU A 366 -50.17 -3.57 -8.93
C GLU A 366 -49.28 -4.47 -9.81
N GLU A 367 -49.81 -5.63 -10.20
CA GLU A 367 -49.29 -6.51 -11.26
C GLU A 367 -49.41 -5.84 -12.64
N VAL A 368 -48.35 -5.84 -13.46
CA VAL A 368 -48.45 -5.95 -14.93
C VAL A 368 -47.18 -6.59 -15.49
N GLY A 369 -47.29 -7.81 -16.04
CA GLY A 369 -46.48 -8.25 -17.18
C GLY A 369 -47.33 -8.15 -18.47
N PRO A 370 -46.88 -8.61 -19.65
CA PRO A 370 -45.61 -9.27 -19.97
C PRO A 370 -44.96 -8.77 -21.29
N ASP A 371 -43.95 -9.53 -21.74
CA ASP A 371 -43.39 -9.64 -23.11
C ASP A 371 -42.49 -8.50 -23.64
N GLU A 372 -41.22 -8.81 -23.90
CA GLU A 372 -40.83 -9.29 -25.23
C GLU A 372 -39.40 -9.82 -25.28
N SER A 373 -39.27 -10.79 -26.18
CA SER A 373 -38.16 -11.65 -26.54
C SER A 373 -36.95 -10.96 -27.18
N GLY A 374 -35.77 -11.56 -27.00
CA GLY A 374 -34.79 -11.70 -28.08
C GLY A 374 -33.37 -11.28 -27.72
N LEU A 375 -32.41 -12.14 -28.12
CA LEU A 375 -30.94 -12.01 -28.07
C LEU A 375 -30.34 -12.49 -26.74
N GLY A 376 -29.51 -13.53 -26.66
CA GLY A 376 -28.87 -14.34 -27.69
C GLY A 376 -27.73 -15.13 -27.04
N ASP A 377 -27.99 -16.41 -26.79
CA ASP A 377 -27.11 -17.61 -26.88
C ASP A 377 -25.58 -17.55 -26.62
N SER A 378 -25.07 -16.56 -25.89
CA SER A 378 -23.62 -16.44 -25.56
C SER A 378 -23.29 -16.71 -24.08
N ALA A 379 -24.30 -16.94 -23.24
CA ALA A 379 -24.15 -17.11 -21.79
C ALA A 379 -23.96 -18.57 -21.33
N ARG A 380 -24.01 -19.57 -22.22
CA ARG A 380 -23.96 -21.00 -21.85
C ARG A 380 -22.63 -21.72 -22.09
N ARG A 381 -21.53 -20.98 -22.33
CA ARG A 381 -20.22 -21.58 -22.63
C ARG A 381 -19.09 -21.25 -21.65
N LEU A 382 -19.41 -20.69 -20.48
CA LEU A 382 -18.43 -20.41 -19.41
C LEU A 382 -18.65 -21.22 -18.12
N GLU A 383 -19.67 -22.07 -18.04
CA GLU A 383 -19.91 -22.96 -16.88
C GLU A 383 -19.15 -24.29 -16.95
N ALA A 384 -18.02 -24.35 -17.68
CA ALA A 384 -17.21 -25.55 -17.83
C ALA A 384 -15.71 -25.31 -17.51
N SER A 385 -15.40 -24.40 -16.58
CA SER A 385 -14.13 -24.52 -15.82
C SER A 385 -14.48 -25.15 -14.49
N GLY A 386 -14.01 -26.38 -14.26
CA GLY A 386 -14.23 -27.12 -13.03
C GLY A 386 -13.87 -26.29 -11.81
N VAL A 387 -14.89 -25.74 -11.15
CA VAL A 387 -14.79 -25.35 -9.75
C VAL A 387 -14.82 -26.67 -9.02
N GLU A 388 -13.64 -27.22 -8.74
CA GLU A 388 -13.52 -28.23 -7.68
C GLU A 388 -14.18 -27.63 -6.45
N THR A 389 -15.27 -28.25 -6.03
CA THR A 389 -15.98 -27.93 -4.80
C THR A 389 -14.99 -28.23 -3.68
N MET A 390 -14.29 -27.19 -3.22
CA MET A 390 -13.37 -27.29 -2.10
C MET A 390 -14.12 -27.94 -0.94
N GLY A 391 -13.50 -28.96 -0.34
CA GLY A 391 -14.04 -29.58 0.87
C GLY A 391 -14.27 -28.49 1.91
N ALA A 392 -15.44 -28.51 2.56
CA ALA A 392 -15.75 -27.59 3.64
C ALA A 392 -14.67 -27.71 4.73
N GLY A 393 -13.77 -26.72 4.83
CA GLY A 393 -12.71 -26.67 5.84
C GLY A 393 -11.30 -26.34 5.33
N GLN A 394 -11.04 -26.27 4.03
CA GLN A 394 -9.71 -25.88 3.53
C GLN A 394 -9.59 -24.36 3.42
N ILE A 395 -8.71 -23.77 4.22
CA ILE A 395 -8.32 -22.37 4.11
C ILE A 395 -7.34 -22.21 2.95
N PRO A 396 -7.70 -21.50 1.86
CA PRO A 396 -6.83 -21.40 0.70
C PRO A 396 -5.59 -20.55 1.00
N CYS A 397 -4.42 -21.08 0.64
CA CYS A 397 -3.18 -20.31 0.61
C CYS A 397 -3.24 -19.25 -0.49
N LEU A 398 -3.16 -17.98 -0.07
CA LEU A 398 -3.22 -16.82 -0.94
C LEU A 398 -1.84 -16.46 -1.51
N GLY A 399 -0.77 -16.86 -0.83
CA GLY A 399 0.59 -16.47 -1.19
C GLY A 399 1.63 -16.72 -0.10
N PHE A 400 2.81 -16.12 -0.27
CA PHE A 400 3.88 -16.19 0.70
C PHE A 400 4.70 -14.89 0.74
N VAL A 401 5.44 -14.73 1.84
CA VAL A 401 6.43 -13.67 2.04
C VAL A 401 7.80 -14.30 2.12
N ALA A 402 8.76 -13.74 1.38
CA ALA A 402 10.12 -14.23 1.38
C ALA A 402 11.14 -13.10 1.21
N ILE A 403 12.33 -13.32 1.73
CA ILE A 403 13.48 -12.42 1.61
C ILE A 403 14.35 -12.89 0.45
N ALA A 404 14.72 -11.97 -0.44
CA ALA A 404 15.64 -12.23 -1.54
C ALA A 404 16.37 -10.95 -1.97
N ALA A 405 17.49 -11.10 -2.68
CA ALA A 405 18.24 -9.95 -3.23
C ALA A 405 17.53 -9.25 -4.40
N ASN A 406 16.55 -9.90 -5.03
CA ASN A 406 15.71 -9.32 -6.08
C ASN A 406 14.45 -10.17 -6.31
N PHE A 407 13.44 -9.56 -6.95
CA PHE A 407 12.17 -10.21 -7.25
C PHE A 407 12.26 -11.40 -8.22
N SER A 408 13.28 -11.45 -9.08
CA SER A 408 13.41 -12.54 -10.06
C SER A 408 13.58 -13.91 -9.40
N ARG A 409 14.17 -13.93 -8.19
CA ARG A 409 14.31 -15.15 -7.38
C ARG A 409 13.02 -15.61 -6.73
N ILE A 410 12.19 -14.65 -6.30
CA ILE A 410 10.86 -14.94 -5.78
C ILE A 410 9.99 -15.55 -6.87
N ARG A 411 10.10 -15.01 -8.09
CA ARG A 411 9.45 -15.57 -9.27
C ARG A 411 9.95 -16.97 -9.60
N GLU A 412 11.26 -17.23 -9.54
CA GLU A 412 11.83 -18.57 -9.78
C GLU A 412 11.27 -19.60 -8.78
N LEU A 413 11.15 -19.24 -7.51
CA LEU A 413 10.49 -20.08 -6.50
C LEU A 413 9.00 -20.30 -6.80
N ALA A 414 8.30 -19.26 -7.24
CA ALA A 414 6.90 -19.36 -7.62
C ALA A 414 6.72 -20.27 -8.84
N ASP A 415 7.50 -20.09 -9.89
CA ASP A 415 7.48 -20.95 -11.09
C ASP A 415 7.78 -22.41 -10.74
N ASP A 416 8.73 -22.65 -9.84
CA ASP A 416 9.01 -23.99 -9.36
C ASP A 416 7.80 -24.65 -8.66
N LEU A 417 7.07 -23.90 -7.83
CA LEU A 417 5.85 -24.37 -7.16
C LEU A 417 4.77 -24.83 -8.15
N TYR A 418 4.71 -24.23 -9.33
CA TYR A 418 3.76 -24.61 -10.38
C TYR A 418 4.28 -25.75 -11.26
N ASP A 419 5.53 -25.68 -11.68
CA ASP A 419 6.07 -26.52 -12.75
C ASP A 419 6.61 -27.85 -12.25
N ARG A 420 7.17 -27.90 -11.03
CA ARG A 420 7.81 -29.11 -10.49
C ARG A 420 6.90 -29.79 -9.47
N PRO A 421 6.52 -31.07 -9.68
CA PRO A 421 5.71 -31.79 -8.71
C PRO A 421 6.49 -32.00 -7.41
N SER A 422 5.81 -31.94 -6.26
CA SER A 422 6.45 -31.98 -4.94
C SER A 422 7.31 -33.24 -4.73
N ALA A 423 6.94 -34.38 -5.30
CA ALA A 423 7.70 -35.63 -5.24
C ALA A 423 9.06 -35.59 -5.98
N ALA A 424 9.23 -34.68 -6.95
CA ALA A 424 10.47 -34.54 -7.73
C ALA A 424 11.48 -33.57 -7.08
N VAL A 425 11.05 -32.80 -6.09
CA VAL A 425 11.93 -31.94 -5.30
C VAL A 425 12.68 -32.86 -4.32
N PRO A 426 14.03 -32.83 -4.26
CA PRO A 426 14.78 -33.69 -3.36
C PRO A 426 14.36 -33.52 -1.89
N SER A 427 14.21 -34.62 -1.16
CA SER A 427 14.16 -34.61 0.29
C SER A 427 15.53 -34.18 0.82
N ASP A 428 15.62 -32.92 1.26
CA ASP A 428 16.75 -32.24 1.94
C ASP A 428 18.11 -32.96 1.78
N GLN A 429 18.72 -32.89 0.59
CA GLN A 429 19.96 -33.63 0.25
C GLN A 429 21.25 -32.97 0.75
N ALA A 430 21.20 -31.76 1.28
CA ALA A 430 22.36 -31.12 1.88
C ALA A 430 22.21 -31.22 3.38
N GLY A 431 23.18 -31.83 4.07
CA GLY A 431 23.32 -31.70 5.51
C GLY A 431 23.25 -30.22 5.88
N SER A 432 22.05 -29.78 6.25
CA SER A 432 21.77 -28.41 6.61
C SER A 432 22.81 -28.07 7.67
N PRO A 433 23.60 -26.98 7.53
CA PRO A 433 24.22 -26.45 8.72
C PRO A 433 23.07 -26.32 9.72
N ASN A 434 23.17 -26.96 10.89
CA ASN A 434 22.15 -26.88 11.92
C ASN A 434 21.86 -25.40 12.10
N LEU A 435 20.75 -24.93 11.52
CA LEU A 435 20.32 -23.57 11.77
C LEU A 435 20.12 -23.55 13.29
N PRO A 436 20.66 -22.54 14.00
CA PRO A 436 20.39 -22.44 15.42
C PRO A 436 18.88 -22.52 15.58
N GLN A 437 18.43 -23.41 16.45
CA GLN A 437 17.01 -23.60 16.70
C GLN A 437 16.44 -22.21 17.02
N PHE A 438 15.50 -21.75 16.20
CA PHE A 438 14.83 -20.50 16.45
C PHE A 438 13.97 -20.73 17.69
N CYS A 439 14.54 -20.47 18.87
CA CYS A 439 13.77 -20.50 20.09
C CYS A 439 12.85 -19.29 20.07
N CYS A 440 11.54 -19.56 20.14
CA CYS A 440 10.56 -18.54 20.45
C CYS A 440 10.96 -17.94 21.80
N ALA A 441 11.60 -16.78 21.76
CA ALA A 441 12.20 -16.21 22.94
C ALA A 441 11.06 -15.76 23.86
N ALA A 442 11.05 -16.25 25.10
CA ALA A 442 10.00 -16.01 26.09
C ALA A 442 9.48 -14.58 25.99
N THR A 443 8.16 -14.45 25.82
CA THR A 443 7.46 -13.18 25.68
C THR A 443 7.86 -12.29 26.84
N THR A 444 8.74 -11.33 26.59
CA THR A 444 9.18 -10.41 27.63
C THR A 444 8.08 -9.37 27.74
N PRO A 445 7.31 -9.31 28.84
CA PRO A 445 6.27 -8.30 28.97
C PRO A 445 6.95 -6.93 28.99
N LEU A 446 6.89 -6.22 27.86
CA LEU A 446 7.29 -4.82 27.77
C LEU A 446 6.29 -4.01 28.58
N ARG A 447 6.56 -3.86 29.88
CA ARG A 447 5.63 -3.18 30.79
C ARG A 447 5.59 -1.68 30.54
N ARG A 448 6.71 -1.07 30.14
CA ARG A 448 6.85 0.36 29.78
C ARG A 448 8.06 0.56 28.87
N VAL A 449 7.92 1.34 27.80
CA VAL A 449 9.03 1.92 27.03
C VAL A 449 8.99 3.42 27.32
N LEU A 450 10.02 3.94 28.00
CA LEU A 450 10.18 5.37 28.20
C LEU A 450 11.04 5.89 27.04
N ILE A 451 10.41 6.58 26.09
CA ILE A 451 11.12 7.30 25.04
C ILE A 451 11.28 8.73 25.55
N CYS A 452 12.50 9.12 25.91
CA CYS A 452 12.81 10.51 26.22
C CYS A 452 13.26 11.19 24.93
N GLY A 453 12.43 12.10 24.41
CA GLY A 453 12.79 13.07 23.37
C GLY A 453 13.42 14.30 23.99
#